data_AF-A0A9D5G8H8-F1
#
_entry.id   AF-A0A9D5G8H8-F1
#
_cell.length_a   1.000
_cell.length_b   1.000
_cell.length_c   1.000
_cell.angle_alpha   90.00
_cell.angle_beta   90.00
_cell.angle_gamma   90.00
#
_symmetry.space_group_name_H-M   'P 1'
#
loop_
_entity.id
_entity.type
_entity.pdbx_description
1 polymer ?
#
loop_
_entity_poly.entity_id
_entity_poly.type
_entity_poly.pdbx_seq_one_letter_code
_entity_poly.pdbx_strand_id
1 'polypeptide(L)'
;MMKLLPRRACACALLAVIGAMTTIVSAGVIAPFAVPYLPVPKGAAVILNTGSTNTAGYRIVVRPTGESEYAMRSGSLSGRGRQIGAVSQAQAQRFFRDLAAAAPLQNLRSVPCMKSASFGSSLFVWWNHERSPDLSCARGTAALALAGDAAEIATALNVAAFGKPLVRPMMPGESHREAPQSSSAPVSPSPLPSRP
;
A
#
# COMPACT_ATOMS: atom_id res chain seq x y z
N MET A 1 -30.92 -67.94 29.93
CA MET A 1 -31.80 -68.06 31.12
C MET A 1 -31.71 -66.78 31.92
N MET A 2 -32.87 -66.25 32.30
CA MET A 2 -33.14 -64.96 32.94
C MET A 2 -32.43 -64.77 34.29
N LYS A 3 -32.12 -63.52 34.64
CA LYS A 3 -32.54 -62.82 35.88
C LYS A 3 -31.93 -61.41 35.89
N LEU A 4 -32.73 -60.36 35.65
CA LEU A 4 -33.51 -59.58 36.62
C LEU A 4 -32.73 -58.38 37.19
N LEU A 5 -33.07 -57.19 36.69
CA LEU A 5 -32.86 -55.86 37.29
C LEU A 5 -33.45 -55.79 38.71
N PRO A 6 -33.00 -54.85 39.57
CA PRO A 6 -33.83 -53.64 39.77
C PRO A 6 -33.11 -52.32 40.20
N ARG A 7 -33.71 -51.17 39.82
CA ARG A 7 -34.11 -49.96 40.62
C ARG A 7 -33.00 -49.22 41.41
N ARG A 8 -32.94 -47.88 41.58
CA ARG A 8 -33.83 -46.69 41.48
C ARG A 8 -32.92 -45.48 41.84
N ALA A 9 -32.97 -44.33 41.14
CA ALA A 9 -33.68 -43.08 41.51
C ALA A 9 -32.76 -41.94 42.02
N CYS A 10 -33.29 -40.71 41.86
CA CYS A 10 -32.85 -39.40 42.41
C CYS A 10 -31.58 -38.78 41.80
N ALA A 11 -31.49 -37.50 41.46
CA ALA A 11 -32.28 -36.31 41.76
C ALA A 11 -32.11 -35.29 40.61
N CYS A 12 -33.18 -34.62 40.18
CA CYS A 12 -33.43 -33.20 40.46
C CYS A 12 -32.16 -32.32 40.52
N ALA A 13 -31.86 -31.63 39.43
CA ALA A 13 -31.17 -30.34 39.48
C ALA A 13 -31.73 -29.44 38.37
N LEU A 14 -32.69 -28.63 38.78
CA LEU A 14 -33.11 -27.40 38.11
C LEU A 14 -31.87 -26.52 37.96
N LEU A 15 -31.49 -26.15 36.73
CA LEU A 15 -30.55 -25.06 36.49
C LEU A 15 -31.25 -23.98 35.68
N ALA A 16 -31.44 -22.85 36.37
CA ALA A 16 -32.08 -21.64 35.88
C ALA A 16 -31.30 -21.07 34.68
N VAL A 17 -32.01 -20.87 33.56
CA VAL A 17 -31.50 -20.15 32.40
C VAL A 17 -31.62 -18.66 32.71
N ILE A 18 -30.54 -18.07 33.24
CA ILE A 18 -30.40 -16.61 33.32
C ILE A 18 -30.01 -16.12 31.93
N GLY A 19 -30.99 -15.57 31.21
CA GLY A 19 -30.79 -14.91 29.93
C GLY A 19 -30.00 -13.62 30.12
N ALA A 20 -28.69 -13.68 29.88
CA ALA A 20 -27.86 -12.50 29.73
C ALA A 20 -28.06 -11.93 28.32
N MET A 21 -28.84 -10.85 28.21
CA MET A 21 -28.85 -9.99 27.01
C MET A 21 -27.49 -9.30 26.90
N THR A 22 -26.57 -9.90 26.15
CA THR A 22 -25.33 -9.25 25.73
C THR A 22 -25.62 -8.35 24.54
N THR A 23 -25.61 -7.04 24.79
CA THR A 23 -25.58 -6.02 23.75
C THR A 23 -24.26 -6.15 22.98
N ILE A 24 -24.34 -6.67 21.76
CA ILE A 24 -23.21 -6.71 20.83
C ILE A 24 -22.97 -5.27 20.39
N VAL A 25 -22.07 -4.58 21.07
CA VAL A 25 -21.46 -3.34 20.58
C VAL A 25 -20.57 -3.74 19.41
N SER A 26 -21.11 -3.65 18.20
CA SER A 26 -20.36 -3.81 16.96
C SER A 26 -19.33 -2.68 16.86
N ALA A 27 -18.14 -2.91 17.41
CA ALA A 27 -16.97 -2.12 17.08
C ALA A 27 -16.68 -2.34 15.58
N GLY A 28 -17.06 -1.37 14.76
CA GLY A 28 -16.67 -1.35 13.35
C GLY A 28 -15.16 -1.34 13.25
N VAL A 29 -14.57 -2.49 12.96
CA VAL A 29 -13.16 -2.62 12.64
C VAL A 29 -12.95 -1.89 11.32
N ILE A 30 -12.46 -0.65 11.39
CA ILE A 30 -11.95 0.07 10.23
C ILE A 30 -10.73 -0.71 9.76
N ALA A 31 -10.93 -1.57 8.75
CA ALA A 31 -9.83 -2.32 8.16
C ALA A 31 -8.77 -1.33 7.67
N PRO A 32 -7.49 -1.53 8.04
CA PRO A 32 -6.43 -0.61 7.65
C PRO A 32 -6.34 -0.55 6.12
N PHE A 33 -6.06 0.66 5.63
CA PHE A 33 -5.94 1.11 4.24
C PHE A 33 -4.84 0.37 3.43
N ALA A 34 -4.86 -0.96 3.42
CA ALA A 34 -3.84 -1.80 2.82
C ALA A 34 -4.17 -2.12 1.35
N VAL A 35 -3.15 -2.07 0.50
CA VAL A 35 -3.27 -2.53 -0.89
C VAL A 35 -3.47 -4.05 -0.89
N PRO A 36 -4.44 -4.61 -1.63
CA PRO A 36 -4.68 -6.05 -1.65
C PRO A 36 -3.44 -6.86 -1.99
N TYR A 37 -3.26 -7.98 -1.29
CA TYR A 37 -2.23 -8.95 -1.64
C TYR A 37 -2.62 -9.72 -2.90
N LEU A 38 -1.64 -9.93 -3.78
CA LEU A 38 -1.72 -10.73 -4.99
C LEU A 38 -0.70 -11.88 -4.88
N PRO A 39 -1.05 -13.09 -5.32
CA PRO A 39 -0.07 -14.17 -5.41
C PRO A 39 1.09 -13.74 -6.31
N VAL A 40 2.33 -14.06 -5.91
CA VAL A 40 3.53 -13.70 -6.66
C VAL A 40 4.10 -15.00 -7.26
N PRO A 41 3.97 -15.22 -8.58
CA PRO A 41 4.58 -16.37 -9.23
C PRO A 41 6.11 -16.36 -9.07
N LYS A 42 6.72 -17.54 -9.14
CA LYS A 42 8.19 -17.66 -9.11
C LYS A 42 8.82 -16.82 -10.24
N GLY A 43 9.84 -16.04 -9.90
CA GLY A 43 10.55 -15.17 -10.84
C GLY A 43 9.81 -13.88 -11.22
N ALA A 44 8.60 -13.65 -10.72
CA ALA A 44 7.91 -12.37 -10.89
C ALA A 44 8.49 -11.31 -9.95
N ALA A 45 8.38 -10.05 -10.36
CA ALA A 45 8.72 -8.89 -9.56
C ALA A 45 7.45 -8.19 -9.08
N VAL A 46 7.52 -7.54 -7.92
CA VAL A 46 6.41 -6.78 -7.34
C VAL A 46 6.80 -5.32 -7.25
N ILE A 47 5.94 -4.43 -7.75
CA ILE A 47 6.04 -2.99 -7.56
C ILE A 47 4.93 -2.59 -6.59
N LEU A 48 5.28 -1.95 -5.47
CA LEU A 48 4.33 -1.40 -4.51
C LEU A 48 4.50 0.12 -4.43
N ASN A 49 3.40 0.84 -4.62
CA ASN A 49 3.28 2.22 -4.21
C ASN A 49 2.27 2.31 -3.07
N THR A 50 2.66 2.91 -1.95
CA THR A 50 1.79 3.00 -0.76
C THR A 50 0.62 3.96 -0.93
N GLY A 51 0.66 4.85 -1.93
CA GLY A 51 -0.26 5.97 -2.05
C GLY A 51 -0.05 7.02 -0.97
N SER A 52 -1.01 7.94 -0.86
CA SER A 52 -1.06 9.03 0.12
C SER A 52 -2.50 9.32 0.52
N THR A 53 -2.77 10.43 1.23
CA THR A 53 -4.14 10.94 1.42
C THR A 53 -4.84 11.22 0.09
N ASN A 54 -4.12 11.76 -0.91
CA ASN A 54 -4.72 12.24 -2.16
C ASN A 54 -4.57 11.25 -3.32
N THR A 55 -3.79 10.17 -3.14
CA THR A 55 -3.45 9.24 -4.20
C THR A 55 -3.69 7.80 -3.76
N ALA A 56 -4.29 6.98 -4.62
CA ALA A 56 -4.48 5.56 -4.35
C ALA A 56 -3.14 4.82 -4.42
N GLY A 57 -2.85 4.00 -3.40
CA GLY A 57 -1.76 3.04 -3.46
C GLY A 57 -2.07 1.91 -4.44
N TYR A 58 -1.04 1.25 -4.94
CA TYR A 58 -1.18 0.15 -5.88
C TYR A 58 -0.08 -0.90 -5.71
N ARG A 59 -0.40 -2.12 -6.12
CA ARG A 59 0.52 -3.26 -6.16
C ARG A 59 0.42 -3.88 -7.53
N ILE A 60 1.56 -4.03 -8.20
CA ILE A 60 1.66 -4.63 -9.53
C ILE A 60 2.62 -5.81 -9.40
N VAL A 61 2.21 -6.98 -9.86
CA VAL A 61 3.04 -8.17 -10.04
C VAL A 61 3.32 -8.27 -11.53
N VAL A 62 4.60 -8.20 -11.91
CA VAL A 62 5.06 -8.24 -13.30
C VAL A 62 5.82 -9.53 -13.52
N ARG A 63 5.49 -10.27 -14.58
CA ARG A 63 6.24 -11.46 -15.01
C ARG A 63 7.29 -11.08 -16.07
N PRO A 64 8.38 -11.84 -16.24
CA PRO A 64 9.38 -11.59 -17.28
C PRO A 64 8.80 -11.57 -18.72
N THR A 65 7.65 -12.21 -18.93
CA THR A 65 6.92 -12.23 -20.22
C THR A 65 6.18 -10.91 -20.51
N GLY A 66 6.01 -10.04 -19.52
CA GLY A 66 5.19 -8.81 -19.62
C GLY A 66 3.76 -8.97 -19.09
N GLU A 67 3.31 -10.20 -18.86
CA GLU A 67 2.05 -10.45 -18.15
C GLU A 67 2.08 -9.80 -16.76
N SER A 68 1.03 -9.08 -16.42
CA SER A 68 0.96 -8.33 -15.19
C SER A 68 -0.38 -8.48 -14.49
N GLU A 69 -0.34 -8.52 -13.17
CA GLU A 69 -1.53 -8.46 -12.34
C GLU A 69 -1.41 -7.29 -11.39
N TYR A 70 -2.48 -6.54 -11.19
CA TYR A 70 -2.42 -5.37 -10.32
C TYR A 70 -3.68 -5.18 -9.51
N ALA A 71 -3.52 -4.56 -8.35
CA ALA A 71 -4.61 -4.18 -7.47
C ALA A 71 -4.34 -2.78 -6.94
N MET A 72 -5.41 -2.02 -6.76
CA MET A 72 -5.36 -0.65 -6.28
C MET A 72 -6.12 -0.54 -4.97
N ARG A 73 -5.71 0.42 -4.13
CA ARG A 73 -6.54 0.86 -3.02
C ARG A 73 -7.77 1.56 -3.58
N SER A 74 -8.96 0.98 -3.37
CA SER A 74 -10.22 1.64 -3.67
C SER A 74 -10.65 2.49 -2.47
N GLY A 75 -11.06 3.74 -2.71
CA GLY A 75 -11.74 4.57 -1.69
C GLY A 75 -13.20 4.16 -1.47
N SER A 76 -13.72 3.23 -2.28
CA SER A 76 -15.05 2.63 -2.13
C SER A 76 -14.92 1.19 -1.62
N LEU A 77 -15.80 0.80 -0.70
CA LEU A 77 -15.96 -0.57 -0.17
C LEU A 77 -16.18 -1.62 -1.29
N SER A 78 -16.62 -1.19 -2.47
CA SER A 78 -16.66 -1.97 -3.71
C SER A 78 -15.32 -1.87 -4.44
N GLY A 79 -14.41 -2.77 -4.06
CA GLY A 79 -13.03 -2.81 -4.51
C GLY A 79 -12.85 -2.82 -6.03
N ARG A 80 -11.86 -2.05 -6.50
CA ARG A 80 -11.15 -2.43 -7.71
C ARG A 80 -10.20 -3.55 -7.30
N GLY A 81 -10.73 -4.76 -7.32
CA GLY A 81 -10.02 -6.00 -6.96
C GLY A 81 -8.85 -6.29 -7.88
N ARG A 82 -8.41 -7.55 -7.88
CA ARG A 82 -7.36 -8.03 -8.79
C ARG A 82 -7.74 -7.77 -10.25
N GLN A 83 -6.89 -7.07 -10.98
CA GLN A 83 -6.98 -6.82 -12.41
C GLN A 83 -5.82 -7.50 -13.13
N ILE A 84 -6.04 -7.87 -14.39
CA ILE A 84 -5.04 -8.46 -15.26
C ILE A 84 -4.73 -7.44 -16.36
N GLY A 85 -3.46 -7.32 -16.71
CA GLY A 85 -2.99 -6.50 -17.82
C GLY A 85 -1.68 -7.05 -18.37
N ALA A 86 -1.08 -6.30 -19.28
CA ALA A 86 0.22 -6.62 -19.81
C ALA A 86 0.98 -5.32 -20.12
N VAL A 87 2.30 -5.38 -19.96
CA VAL A 87 3.22 -4.39 -20.51
C VAL A 87 3.91 -5.00 -21.74
N SER A 88 4.56 -4.16 -22.56
CA SER A 88 5.32 -4.70 -23.69
C SER A 88 6.45 -5.61 -23.19
N GLN A 89 6.76 -6.65 -23.96
CA GLN A 89 7.85 -7.57 -23.63
C GLN A 89 9.19 -6.84 -23.48
N ALA A 90 9.44 -5.82 -24.31
CA ALA A 90 10.65 -5.00 -24.24
C ALA A 90 10.75 -4.24 -22.90
N GLN A 91 9.64 -3.67 -22.41
CA GLN A 91 9.61 -3.01 -21.10
C GLN A 91 9.87 -4.00 -19.96
N ALA A 92 9.23 -5.18 -19.99
CA ALA A 92 9.46 -6.21 -18.99
C ALA A 92 10.92 -6.68 -18.99
N GLN A 93 11.48 -6.99 -20.17
CA GLN A 93 12.88 -7.42 -20.28
C GLN A 93 13.87 -6.37 -19.78
N ARG A 94 13.64 -5.09 -20.11
CA ARG A 94 14.43 -3.98 -19.57
C ARG A 94 14.36 -3.96 -18.03
N PHE A 95 13.15 -3.98 -17.48
CA PHE A 95 12.94 -3.95 -16.03
C PHE A 95 13.64 -5.12 -15.31
N PHE A 96 13.52 -6.34 -15.83
CA PHE A 96 14.18 -7.52 -15.24
C PHE A 96 15.69 -7.53 -15.42
N ARG A 97 16.21 -6.97 -16.52
CA ARG A 97 17.65 -6.77 -16.71
C ARG A 97 18.19 -5.77 -15.70
N ASP A 98 17.49 -4.66 -15.51
CA ASP A 98 17.91 -3.60 -14.60
C ASP A 98 17.79 -4.09 -13.14
N LEU A 99 16.81 -4.95 -12.81
CA LEU A 99 16.73 -5.68 -11.53
C LEU A 99 17.91 -6.63 -11.30
N ALA A 100 18.30 -7.39 -12.32
CA ALA A 100 19.46 -8.29 -12.25
C ALA A 100 20.77 -7.52 -12.03
N ALA A 101 20.94 -6.38 -12.72
CA ALA A 101 22.11 -5.52 -12.58
C ALA A 101 22.15 -4.76 -11.24
N ALA A 102 20.99 -4.51 -10.65
CA ALA A 102 20.82 -3.83 -9.36
C ALA A 102 20.98 -4.75 -8.14
N ALA A 103 21.05 -6.06 -8.33
CA ALA A 103 21.16 -7.00 -7.23
C ALA A 103 22.52 -6.87 -6.50
N PRO A 104 22.55 -6.96 -5.16
CA PRO A 104 21.41 -7.17 -4.28
C PRO A 104 20.57 -5.90 -4.06
N LEU A 105 19.24 -6.01 -4.11
CA LEU A 105 18.33 -4.85 -4.11
C LEU A 105 18.42 -4.01 -2.82
N GLN A 106 18.74 -4.64 -1.68
CA GLN A 106 18.94 -3.98 -0.40
C GLN A 106 20.12 -3.00 -0.39
N ASN A 107 21.10 -3.19 -1.29
CA ASN A 107 22.29 -2.33 -1.37
C ASN A 107 22.11 -1.13 -2.31
N LEU A 108 20.92 -0.98 -2.91
CA LEU A 108 20.63 0.19 -3.72
C LEU A 108 20.77 1.46 -2.88
N ARG A 109 21.41 2.47 -3.47
CA ARG A 109 21.59 3.75 -2.80
C ARG A 109 20.22 4.45 -2.71
N SER A 110 19.79 4.66 -1.48
CA SER A 110 18.70 5.59 -1.17
C SER A 110 19.19 6.56 -0.12
N VAL A 111 18.67 7.78 -0.14
CA VAL A 111 18.93 8.75 0.93
C VAL A 111 17.64 8.97 1.70
N PRO A 112 17.71 9.25 3.01
CA PRO A 112 16.57 9.80 3.71
C PRO A 112 16.10 11.06 2.99
N CYS A 113 14.87 11.04 2.50
CA CYS A 113 14.23 12.23 1.96
C CYS A 113 13.00 12.54 2.81
N MET A 114 12.83 13.82 3.15
CA MET A 114 11.71 14.27 3.96
C MET A 114 10.41 14.02 3.19
N LYS A 115 9.48 13.29 3.81
CA LYS A 115 8.15 13.04 3.27
C LYS A 115 7.12 13.53 4.26
N SER A 116 6.05 14.14 3.76
CA SER A 116 4.87 14.42 4.58
C SER A 116 4.26 13.09 5.05
N ALA A 117 3.92 13.01 6.34
CA ALA A 117 3.25 11.84 6.90
C ALA A 117 1.90 11.54 6.24
N SER A 118 1.23 12.55 5.67
CA SER A 118 -0.09 12.42 5.05
C SER A 118 -0.02 12.42 3.52
N PHE A 119 0.87 13.22 2.94
CA PHE A 119 0.92 13.42 1.47
C PHE A 119 2.06 12.66 0.79
N GLY A 120 2.98 12.07 1.55
CA GLY A 120 4.07 11.27 1.01
C GLY A 120 3.60 9.89 0.56
N SER A 121 4.13 9.44 -0.58
CA SER A 121 4.06 8.04 -1.02
C SER A 121 5.44 7.41 -1.03
N SER A 122 5.50 6.11 -0.80
CA SER A 122 6.72 5.31 -0.93
C SER A 122 6.60 4.32 -2.08
N LEU A 123 7.70 4.12 -2.80
CA LEU A 123 7.80 3.19 -3.92
C LEU A 123 8.82 2.11 -3.59
N PHE A 124 8.42 0.86 -3.70
CA PHE A 124 9.27 -0.28 -3.40
C PHE A 124 9.16 -1.32 -4.50
N VAL A 125 10.26 -2.05 -4.73
CA VAL A 125 10.29 -3.19 -5.65
C VAL A 125 10.80 -4.43 -4.91
N TRP A 126 10.15 -5.57 -5.15
CA TRP A 126 10.59 -6.88 -4.66
C TRP A 126 10.88 -7.79 -5.83
N TRP A 127 11.97 -8.53 -5.73
CA TRP A 127 12.33 -9.58 -6.68
C TRP A 127 13.30 -10.56 -6.00
N ASN A 128 13.17 -11.86 -6.30
CA ASN A 128 14.00 -12.92 -5.71
C ASN A 128 14.16 -12.86 -4.18
N HIS A 129 13.05 -12.63 -3.45
CA HIS A 129 13.02 -12.50 -1.99
C HIS A 129 13.73 -11.27 -1.41
N GLU A 130 14.27 -10.40 -2.26
CA GLU A 130 14.86 -9.14 -1.86
C GLU A 130 13.87 -7.99 -2.04
N ARG A 131 14.02 -6.95 -1.22
CA ARG A 131 13.23 -5.72 -1.28
C ARG A 131 14.17 -4.54 -1.44
N SER A 132 13.86 -3.65 -2.37
CA SER A 132 14.56 -2.38 -2.52
C SER A 132 14.29 -1.44 -1.34
N PRO A 133 15.19 -0.50 -1.04
CA PRO A 133 14.83 0.67 -0.27
C PRO A 133 13.76 1.50 -0.99
N ASP A 134 13.30 2.58 -0.36
CA ASP A 134 12.28 3.44 -0.94
C ASP A 134 12.82 4.20 -2.17
N LEU A 135 12.39 3.76 -3.35
CA LEU A 135 12.80 4.28 -4.65
C LEU A 135 12.22 5.67 -4.94
N SER A 136 11.24 6.14 -4.17
CA SER A 136 10.84 7.56 -4.24
C SER A 136 11.93 8.51 -3.70
N CYS A 137 12.89 7.99 -2.93
CA CYS A 137 14.12 8.69 -2.56
C CYS A 137 15.37 8.10 -3.24
N ALA A 138 15.21 7.50 -4.43
CA ALA A 138 16.32 6.84 -5.13
C ALA A 138 17.53 7.76 -5.35
N ARG A 139 18.72 7.18 -5.23
CA ARG A 139 20.00 7.82 -5.56
C ARG A 139 20.90 6.87 -6.34
N GLY A 140 21.71 7.43 -7.24
CA GLY A 140 22.54 6.64 -8.14
C GLY A 140 21.75 6.05 -9.30
N THR A 141 22.48 5.65 -10.34
CA THR A 141 21.92 5.30 -11.65
C THR A 141 21.02 4.07 -11.59
N ALA A 142 21.40 3.02 -10.85
CA ALA A 142 20.61 1.79 -10.75
C ALA A 142 19.25 2.00 -10.06
N ALA A 143 19.21 2.71 -8.93
CA ALA A 143 17.96 2.99 -8.22
C ALA A 143 17.04 3.92 -9.03
N LEU A 144 17.61 4.90 -9.72
CA LEU A 144 16.87 5.80 -10.61
C LEU A 144 16.29 5.07 -11.82
N ALA A 145 17.05 4.14 -12.43
CA ALA A 145 16.58 3.31 -13.53
C ALA A 145 15.39 2.45 -13.09
N LEU A 146 15.49 1.76 -11.95
CA LEU A 146 14.39 0.95 -11.41
C LEU A 146 13.17 1.79 -11.04
N ALA A 147 13.35 2.98 -10.49
CA ALA A 147 12.25 3.90 -10.22
C ALA A 147 11.54 4.33 -11.52
N GLY A 148 12.32 4.62 -12.56
CA GLY A 148 11.82 4.96 -13.91
C GLY A 148 11.03 3.81 -14.53
N ASP A 149 11.60 2.61 -14.57
CA ASP A 149 10.94 1.42 -15.11
C ASP A 149 9.63 1.11 -14.36
N ALA A 150 9.63 1.21 -13.04
CA ALA A 150 8.43 1.00 -12.23
C ALA A 150 7.33 2.04 -12.54
N ALA A 151 7.70 3.30 -12.79
CA ALA A 151 6.78 4.35 -13.19
C ALA A 151 6.24 4.15 -14.62
N GLU A 152 7.09 3.73 -15.57
CA GLU A 152 6.71 3.39 -16.93
C GLU A 152 5.70 2.22 -16.95
N ILE A 153 5.96 1.17 -16.19
CA ILE A 153 5.05 0.02 -16.03
C ILE A 153 3.72 0.45 -15.44
N ALA A 154 3.74 1.25 -14.37
CA ALA A 154 2.50 1.75 -13.75
C ALA A 154 1.69 2.64 -14.69
N THR A 155 2.36 3.40 -15.57
CA THR A 155 1.73 4.23 -16.60
C THR A 155 1.13 3.36 -17.72
N ALA A 156 1.87 2.36 -18.21
CA ALA A 156 1.42 1.44 -19.25
C ALA A 156 0.16 0.66 -18.84
N LEU A 157 0.07 0.29 -17.55
CA LEU A 157 -1.11 -0.38 -16.98
C LEU A 157 -2.23 0.60 -16.58
N ASN A 158 -2.08 1.90 -16.85
CA ASN A 158 -3.00 2.96 -16.44
C ASN A 158 -3.26 3.04 -14.92
N VAL A 159 -2.37 2.48 -14.10
CA VAL A 159 -2.49 2.46 -12.64
C VAL A 159 -2.08 3.80 -12.04
N ALA A 160 -1.09 4.47 -12.65
CA ALA A 160 -0.62 5.79 -12.23
C ALA A 160 -1.67 6.91 -12.42
N ALA A 161 -2.60 6.75 -13.36
CA ALA A 161 -3.67 7.70 -13.61
C ALA A 161 -4.63 7.87 -12.41
N PHE A 162 -4.73 6.87 -11.55
CA PHE A 162 -5.56 6.89 -10.35
C PHE A 162 -4.85 7.52 -9.13
N GLY A 163 -3.60 7.96 -9.30
CA GLY A 163 -2.89 8.83 -8.38
C GLY A 163 -3.06 10.31 -8.68
N LYS A 164 -3.86 10.71 -9.67
CA LYS A 164 -4.21 12.11 -9.85
C LYS A 164 -5.14 12.52 -8.70
N PRO A 165 -4.92 13.68 -8.05
CA PRO A 165 -5.88 14.22 -7.11
C PRO A 165 -7.25 14.21 -7.79
N LEU A 166 -8.28 13.75 -7.10
CA LEU A 166 -9.66 13.99 -7.53
C LEU A 166 -9.89 15.49 -7.44
N VAL A 167 -9.46 16.23 -8.46
CA VAL A 167 -9.83 17.63 -8.62
C VAL A 167 -11.33 17.58 -8.86
N ARG A 168 -12.09 17.92 -7.83
CA ARG A 168 -13.53 18.13 -8.01
C ARG A 168 -13.65 19.26 -9.02
N PRO A 169 -14.41 19.09 -10.11
CA PRO A 169 -14.73 20.20 -11.00
C PRO A 169 -15.29 21.34 -10.13
N MET A 170 -14.67 22.53 -10.20
CA MET A 170 -15.25 23.70 -9.54
C MET A 170 -16.61 23.98 -10.15
N MET A 171 -17.60 24.21 -9.31
CA MET A 171 -18.92 24.62 -9.77
C MET A 171 -18.91 26.12 -10.11
N PRO A 172 -19.69 26.60 -11.10
CA PRO A 172 -19.84 28.02 -11.35
C PRO A 172 -20.29 28.75 -10.07
N GLY A 173 -19.52 29.74 -9.62
CA GLY A 173 -19.80 30.54 -8.42
C GLY A 173 -19.09 30.08 -7.14
N GLU A 174 -18.29 29.02 -7.18
CA GLU A 174 -17.47 28.60 -6.03
C GLU A 174 -16.29 29.57 -5.84
N SER A 175 -16.21 30.26 -4.70
CA SER A 175 -15.13 31.18 -4.40
C SER A 175 -13.82 30.41 -4.27
N HIS A 176 -12.78 30.83 -5.01
CA HIS A 176 -11.43 30.32 -4.81
C HIS A 176 -11.01 30.57 -3.36
N ARG A 177 -10.92 29.52 -2.54
CA ARG A 177 -10.12 29.60 -1.33
C ARG A 177 -8.67 29.57 -1.78
N GLU A 178 -8.03 30.72 -1.74
CA GLU A 178 -6.61 30.84 -2.02
C GLU A 178 -5.86 29.82 -1.17
N ALA A 179 -4.99 29.02 -1.80
CA ALA A 179 -4.21 28.05 -1.07
C ALA A 179 -3.48 28.78 0.05
N PRO A 180 -3.49 28.27 1.30
CA PRO A 180 -2.70 28.89 2.36
C PRO A 180 -1.26 28.97 1.86
N GLN A 181 -0.80 30.21 1.61
CA GLN A 181 0.56 30.45 1.18
C GLN A 181 1.45 29.77 2.21
N SER A 182 2.39 28.94 1.76
CA SER A 182 3.38 28.33 2.63
C SER A 182 4.00 29.47 3.44
N SER A 183 3.63 29.53 4.72
CA SER A 183 4.16 30.50 5.67
C SER A 183 5.65 30.28 5.71
N SER A 184 6.39 31.06 4.93
CA SER A 184 7.80 31.31 5.15
C SER A 184 7.86 32.08 6.46
N ALA A 185 7.88 31.33 7.56
CA ALA A 185 8.19 31.92 8.84
C ALA A 185 9.52 32.66 8.66
N PRO A 186 9.62 33.97 8.99
CA PRO A 186 10.89 34.65 8.95
C PRO A 186 11.83 33.93 9.91
N VAL A 187 12.91 33.38 9.36
CA VAL A 187 14.03 32.86 10.15
C VAL A 187 14.52 34.03 11.00
N SER A 188 14.18 34.03 12.29
CA SER A 188 14.77 34.97 13.24
C SER A 188 16.27 34.75 13.22
N PRO A 189 17.08 35.80 12.95
CA PRO A 189 18.53 35.66 13.03
C PRO A 189 18.90 35.34 14.48
N SER A 190 19.55 34.19 14.68
CA SER A 190 20.12 33.82 15.98
C SER A 190 21.06 34.91 16.48
N PRO A 191 20.98 35.32 17.76
CA PRO A 191 21.93 36.28 18.32
C PRO A 191 23.34 35.68 18.30
N LEU A 192 24.29 36.44 17.75
CA LEU A 192 25.71 36.11 17.74
C LEU A 192 26.22 35.91 19.18
N PRO A 193 27.08 34.90 19.43
CA PRO A 193 27.72 34.78 20.73
C PRO A 193 28.70 35.94 20.94
N SER A 194 28.48 36.70 22.02
CA SER A 194 29.41 37.71 22.52
C SER A 194 30.74 37.04 22.85
N ARG A 195 31.80 37.42 22.13
CA ARG A 195 33.17 36.98 22.42
C ARG A 195 33.68 37.75 23.65
N PRO A 196 34.41 37.10 24.59
CA PRO A 196 35.00 37.76 25.75
C PRO A 196 36.10 38.75 25.39
#